data_AF-A0A1Q7WKJ1-F1
#
_entry.id   AF-A0A1Q7WKJ1-F1
#
_cell.length_a   1.000
_cell.length_b   1.000
_cell.length_c   1.000
_cell.angle_alpha   90.00
_cell.angle_beta   90.00
_cell.angle_gamma   90.00
#
_symmetry.space_group_name_H-M   'P 1'
#
loop_
_entity.id
_entity.type
_entity.pdbx_description
1 polymer ?
#
loop_
_entity_poly.entity_id
_entity_poly.type
_entity_poly.pdbx_seq_one_letter_code
_entity_poly.pdbx_strand_id
1 'polypeptide(L)'
;MEPERRDEFTRAREATRAAWAWRRYLTAARAAPEHTLEIRYEEIAADPATAAELIASRLETDPAPLAEALRQVHSRSIGRWRRDLAPEEVEDVEREAGPLLRQLGYD
;
A
#
# COMPACT_ATOMS: atom_id res chain seq x y z
N MET A 1 -6.09 -13.48 -9.66
CA MET A 1 -5.61 -13.90 -10.98
C MET A 1 -6.75 -13.77 -11.97
N GLU A 2 -6.62 -12.90 -12.97
CA GLU A 2 -7.52 -12.93 -14.13
C GLU A 2 -7.28 -14.25 -14.87
N PRO A 3 -8.32 -15.04 -15.18
CA PRO A 3 -8.15 -16.34 -15.84
C PRO A 3 -7.39 -16.24 -17.17
N GLU A 4 -7.57 -15.12 -17.87
CA GLU A 4 -7.07 -14.85 -19.23
C GLU A 4 -5.56 -14.53 -19.27
N ARG A 5 -4.95 -14.14 -18.14
CA ARG A 5 -3.53 -13.71 -18.09
C ARG A 5 -2.61 -14.69 -17.33
N ARG A 6 -3.02 -15.95 -17.15
CA ARG A 6 -2.24 -16.95 -16.39
C ARG A 6 -0.87 -17.26 -17.01
N ASP A 7 -0.82 -17.38 -18.32
CA ASP A 7 0.43 -17.67 -19.04
C ASP A 7 1.39 -16.48 -19.01
N GLU A 8 0.85 -15.27 -19.09
CA GLU A 8 1.59 -14.02 -18.95
C GLU A 8 2.15 -13.88 -17.53
N PHE A 9 1.34 -14.19 -16.50
CA PHE A 9 1.77 -14.16 -15.11
C PHE A 9 2.93 -15.10 -14.81
N THR A 10 2.90 -16.31 -15.37
CA THR A 10 3.97 -17.29 -15.14
C THR A 10 5.31 -16.81 -15.69
N ARG A 11 5.28 -16.05 -16.79
CA ARG A 11 6.48 -15.50 -17.44
C ARG A 11 6.88 -14.11 -16.95
N ALA A 12 5.97 -13.40 -16.28
CA ALA A 12 6.19 -12.07 -15.77
C ALA A 12 7.26 -12.05 -14.68
N ARG A 13 8.01 -10.95 -14.59
CA ARG A 13 8.95 -10.70 -13.49
C ARG A 13 8.21 -10.53 -12.17
N GLU A 14 8.93 -10.72 -11.07
CA GLU A 14 8.32 -10.67 -9.74
C GLU A 14 7.71 -9.31 -9.42
N ALA A 15 8.39 -8.21 -9.78
CA ALA A 15 7.87 -6.85 -9.67
C ALA A 15 6.53 -6.65 -10.42
N THR A 16 6.42 -7.16 -11.65
CA THR A 16 5.15 -7.14 -12.41
C THR A 16 4.04 -7.88 -11.67
N ARG A 17 4.32 -9.10 -11.19
CA ARG A 17 3.32 -9.89 -10.45
C ARG A 17 2.89 -9.22 -9.15
N ALA A 18 3.85 -8.62 -8.44
CA ALA A 18 3.60 -7.86 -7.21
C ALA A 18 2.72 -6.63 -7.50
N ALA A 19 3.02 -5.87 -8.56
CA ALA A 19 2.23 -4.71 -8.99
C ALA A 19 0.78 -5.11 -9.34
N TRP A 20 0.58 -6.23 -10.03
CA TRP A 20 -0.78 -6.75 -10.32
C TRP A 20 -1.53 -7.15 -9.07
N ALA A 21 -0.89 -7.89 -8.16
CA ALA A 21 -1.49 -8.30 -6.91
C ALA A 21 -1.88 -7.08 -6.07
N TRP A 22 -0.95 -6.14 -5.89
CA TRP A 22 -1.19 -4.88 -5.18
C TRP A 22 -2.36 -4.10 -5.78
N ARG A 23 -2.35 -3.84 -7.09
CA ARG A 23 -3.42 -3.11 -7.78
C ARG A 23 -4.77 -3.78 -7.55
N ARG A 24 -4.83 -5.11 -7.69
CA ARG A 24 -6.08 -5.86 -7.52
C ARG A 24 -6.62 -5.76 -6.10
N TYR A 25 -5.78 -6.01 -5.09
CA TYR A 25 -6.23 -5.99 -3.71
C TYR A 25 -6.65 -4.59 -3.28
N LEU A 26 -5.88 -3.56 -3.63
CA LEU A 26 -6.23 -2.20 -3.30
C LEU A 26 -7.51 -1.73 -4.01
N THR A 27 -7.68 -2.09 -5.29
CA THR A 27 -8.93 -1.78 -6.02
C THR A 27 -10.12 -2.49 -5.38
N ALA A 28 -9.99 -3.75 -4.97
CA ALA A 28 -11.06 -4.49 -4.32
C ALA A 28 -11.43 -3.89 -2.95
N ALA A 29 -10.44 -3.49 -2.14
CA ALA A 29 -10.69 -2.82 -0.87
C ALA A 29 -11.43 -1.48 -1.08
N ARG A 30 -10.96 -0.65 -2.02
CA ARG A 30 -11.59 0.63 -2.34
C ARG A 30 -13.00 0.52 -2.94
N ALA A 31 -13.37 -0.64 -3.47
CA ALA A 31 -14.74 -0.90 -3.93
C ALA A 31 -15.76 -1.10 -2.78
N ALA A 32 -15.30 -1.21 -1.53
CA ALA A 32 -16.13 -1.29 -0.33
C ALA A 32 -15.73 -0.22 0.69
N PRO A 33 -15.92 1.09 0.37
CA PRO A 33 -15.45 2.18 1.21
C PRO A 33 -16.07 2.19 2.61
N GLU A 34 -17.33 1.76 2.75
CA GLU A 34 -18.00 1.70 4.07
C GLU A 34 -17.38 0.66 5.01
N HIS A 35 -16.64 -0.30 4.46
CA HIS A 35 -15.96 -1.37 5.20
C HIS A 35 -14.44 -1.22 5.19
N THR A 36 -13.91 -0.12 4.64
CA THR A 36 -12.48 0.08 4.46
C THR A 36 -12.06 1.45 4.99
N LEU A 37 -11.07 1.47 5.88
CA LEU A 37 -10.37 2.67 6.28
C LEU A 37 -8.99 2.69 5.60
N GLU A 38 -8.77 3.67 4.74
CA GLU A 38 -7.47 3.87 4.08
C GLU A 38 -6.62 4.86 4.88
N ILE A 39 -5.39 4.46 5.23
CA ILE A 39 -4.42 5.28 5.95
C ILE A 39 -3.06 5.09 5.29
N ARG A 40 -2.32 6.17 5.07
CA ARG A 40 -0.98 6.07 4.47
C ARG A 40 0.04 5.64 5.51
N TYR A 41 0.98 4.78 5.11
CA TYR A 41 2.08 4.39 5.98
C TYR A 41 2.93 5.60 6.41
N GLU A 42 3.08 6.56 5.50
CA GLU A 42 3.78 7.82 5.70
C GLU A 42 3.09 8.70 6.76
N GLU A 43 1.76 8.71 6.80
CA GLU A 43 0.99 9.44 7.82
C GLU A 43 1.17 8.80 9.20
N ILE A 44 1.15 7.46 9.26
CA ILE A 44 1.44 6.72 10.50
C ILE A 44 2.85 7.05 11.00
N ALA A 45 3.85 7.05 10.10
CA ALA A 45 5.23 7.34 10.47
C ALA A 45 5.45 8.80 10.88
N ALA A 46 4.68 9.74 10.32
CA ALA A 46 4.75 11.16 10.62
C ALA A 46 4.05 11.52 11.94
N ASP A 47 2.85 10.98 12.16
CA ASP A 47 2.06 11.19 13.36
C ASP A 47 1.30 9.91 13.78
N PRO A 48 1.96 9.03 14.56
CA PRO A 48 1.35 7.81 15.06
C PRO A 48 0.13 8.04 15.95
N ALA A 49 0.06 9.17 16.65
CA ALA A 49 -1.03 9.46 17.58
C ALA A 49 -2.31 9.78 16.80
N THR A 50 -2.23 10.67 15.82
CA THR A 50 -3.35 11.02 14.94
C THR A 50 -3.83 9.79 14.15
N ALA A 51 -2.92 8.97 13.64
CA ALA A 51 -3.29 7.73 12.97
C ALA A 51 -4.00 6.74 13.91
N ALA A 52 -3.55 6.62 15.16
CA ALA A 52 -4.19 5.77 16.16
C ALA A 52 -5.61 6.25 16.48
N GLU A 53 -5.82 7.56 16.64
CA GLU A 53 -7.15 8.14 16.86
C GLU A 53 -8.11 7.82 15.72
N LEU A 54 -7.67 7.95 14.47
CA LEU A 54 -8.48 7.64 13.30
C LEU A 54 -8.90 6.16 13.26
N ILE A 55 -7.95 5.24 13.51
CA ILE A 55 -8.23 3.80 13.55
C ILE A 55 -9.18 3.47 14.71
N ALA A 56 -8.88 3.99 15.91
CA ALA A 56 -9.64 3.71 17.11
C ALA A 56 -11.07 4.21 17.01
N SER A 57 -11.28 5.40 16.42
CA SER A 57 -12.61 5.94 16.15
C SER A 57 -13.42 5.04 15.22
N ARG A 58 -12.79 4.48 14.17
CA ARG A 58 -13.49 3.58 13.24
C ARG A 58 -13.83 2.22 13.85
N LEU A 59 -13.04 1.78 14.82
CA LEU A 59 -13.21 0.51 15.56
C LEU A 59 -13.99 0.68 16.87
N GLU A 60 -14.37 1.91 17.22
CA GLU A 60 -15.05 2.26 18.48
C GLU A 60 -14.29 1.76 19.72
N THR A 61 -12.97 2.02 19.76
CA THR A 61 -12.08 1.54 20.82
C THR A 61 -11.17 2.64 21.37
N ASP A 62 -10.35 2.31 22.38
CA ASP A 62 -9.37 3.22 22.97
C ASP A 62 -8.15 3.39 22.03
N PRO A 63 -7.74 4.63 21.68
CA PRO A 63 -6.56 4.85 20.85
C PRO A 63 -5.23 4.58 21.55
N ALA A 64 -5.16 4.56 22.89
CA ALA A 64 -3.88 4.50 23.60
C ALA A 64 -3.01 3.27 23.27
N PRO A 65 -3.55 2.03 23.22
CA PRO A 65 -2.77 0.85 22.83
C PRO A 65 -2.28 0.91 21.38
N LEU A 66 -3.11 1.44 20.48
CA LEU A 66 -2.74 1.63 19.07
C LEU A 66 -1.63 2.67 18.93
N ALA A 67 -1.72 3.79 19.63
CA ALA A 67 -0.69 4.82 19.60
C ALA A 67 0.67 4.29 20.08
N GLU A 68 0.71 3.46 21.12
CA GLU A 68 1.95 2.80 21.57
C GLU A 68 2.51 1.85 20.51
N ALA A 69 1.66 1.04 19.88
CA ALA A 69 2.10 0.13 18.82
C ALA A 69 2.61 0.90 17.58
N LEU A 70 1.89 1.94 17.14
CA LEU A 70 2.24 2.71 15.95
C LEU A 70 3.50 3.56 16.14
N ARG A 71 3.86 3.94 17.38
CA ARG A 71 5.15 4.60 17.67
C ARG A 71 6.37 3.78 17.27
N GLN A 72 6.23 2.46 17.14
CA GLN A 72 7.31 1.58 16.72
C GLN A 72 7.53 1.55 15.20
N VAL A 73 6.67 2.22 14.42
CA VAL A 73 6.79 2.30 12.96
C VAL A 73 8.05 3.07 12.57
N HIS A 74 8.77 2.55 11.58
CA HIS A 74 10.05 3.12 11.16
C HIS A 74 9.93 3.88 9.83
N SER A 75 10.10 5.20 9.89
CA SER A 75 10.20 6.07 8.71
C SER A 75 11.33 5.68 7.74
N ARG A 76 12.36 4.95 8.21
CA ARG A 76 13.49 4.47 7.39
C ARG A 76 13.09 3.57 6.21
N SER A 77 11.90 2.97 6.26
CA SER A 77 11.36 2.14 5.17
C SER A 77 10.81 2.98 4.02
N ILE A 78 10.46 4.24 4.28
CA ILE A 78 9.89 5.15 3.27
C ILE A 78 10.94 5.45 2.21
N GLY A 79 10.57 5.23 0.95
CA GLY A 79 11.46 5.45 -0.19
C GLY A 79 12.56 4.40 -0.37
N ARG A 80 12.60 3.33 0.44
CA ARG A 80 13.59 2.25 0.34
C ARG A 80 13.59 1.59 -1.04
N TRP A 81 12.43 1.54 -1.70
CA TRP A 81 12.27 1.01 -3.05
C TRP A 81 13.25 1.62 -4.07
N ARG A 82 13.67 2.89 -3.89
CA ARG A 82 14.61 3.57 -4.79
C ARG A 82 16.00 2.92 -4.83
N ARG A 83 16.36 2.17 -3.79
CA ARG A 83 17.63 1.46 -3.68
C ARG A 83 17.47 -0.05 -3.86
N ASP A 84 16.31 -0.57 -3.47
CA ASP A 84 16.06 -2.00 -3.40
C ASP A 84 15.46 -2.58 -4.70
N LEU A 85 14.87 -1.74 -5.56
CA LEU A 85 14.37 -2.17 -6.87
C LEU A 85 15.36 -1.81 -7.97
N ALA A 86 15.58 -2.74 -8.89
CA ALA A 86 16.30 -2.46 -10.14
C ALA A 86 15.48 -1.51 -11.04
N PRO A 87 16.11 -0.73 -11.93
CA PRO A 87 15.39 0.19 -12.82
C PRO A 87 14.27 -0.47 -13.61
N GLU A 88 14.51 -1.67 -14.13
CA GLU A 88 13.52 -2.39 -14.93
C GLU A 88 12.35 -2.88 -14.06
N GLU A 89 12.55 -3.10 -12.76
CA GLU A 89 11.49 -3.46 -11.81
C GLU A 89 10.64 -2.24 -11.44
N VAL A 90 11.25 -1.06 -11.35
CA VAL A 90 10.52 0.20 -11.22
C VAL A 90 9.64 0.44 -12.45
N GLU A 91 10.18 0.25 -13.66
CA GLU A 91 9.41 0.35 -14.91
C GLU A 91 8.23 -0.63 -14.96
N ASP A 92 8.40 -1.84 -14.42
CA ASP A 92 7.30 -2.81 -14.29
C ASP A 92 6.19 -2.30 -13.36
N VAL A 93 6.57 -1.77 -12.19
CA VAL A 93 5.60 -1.23 -11.23
C VAL A 93 4.89 -0.01 -11.82
N GLU A 94 5.62 0.90 -12.45
CA GLU A 94 5.05 2.10 -13.08
C GLU A 94 4.10 1.75 -14.22
N ARG A 95 4.47 0.79 -15.08
CA ARG A 95 3.61 0.35 -16.18
C ARG A 95 2.30 -0.25 -15.68
N GLU A 96 2.34 -1.08 -14.65
CA GLU A 96 1.18 -1.87 -14.23
C GLU A 96 0.34 -1.21 -13.12
N ALA A 97 0.97 -0.42 -12.25
CA ALA A 97 0.36 0.19 -11.07
C ALA A 97 0.46 1.73 -11.06
N GLY A 98 1.28 2.34 -11.92
CA GLY A 98 1.49 3.79 -11.98
C GLY A 98 0.22 4.63 -12.05
N PRO A 99 -0.81 4.28 -12.85
CA PRO A 99 -2.07 5.01 -12.84
C PRO A 99 -2.75 5.06 -11.46
N LEU A 100 -2.75 3.96 -10.71
CA LEU A 100 -3.33 3.90 -9.37
C LEU A 100 -2.45 4.61 -8.34
N LEU A 101 -1.12 4.49 -8.46
CA LEU A 101 -0.17 5.24 -7.62
C LEU A 101 -0.39 6.76 -7.73
N ARG A 102 -0.54 7.30 -8.95
CA ARG A 102 -0.85 8.72 -9.16
C ARG A 102 -2.20 9.12 -8.58
N GLN A 103 -3.23 8.27 -8.69
CA GLN A 103 -4.53 8.54 -8.04
C GLN A 103 -4.43 8.61 -6.51
N LEU A 104 -3.46 7.90 -5.92
CA LEU A 104 -3.15 7.97 -4.50
C LEU A 104 -2.17 9.12 -4.17
N GLY A 105 -1.72 9.89 -5.15
CA GLY A 105 -0.79 11.01 -4.97
C GLY A 105 0.67 10.59 -4.78
N TYR A 106 1.08 9.44 -5.32
CA TYR A 106 2.48 9.07 -5.46
C TYR A 106 2.97 9.40 -6.88
N ASP A 107 4.04 10.19 -6.96
CA ASP A 107 4.77 10.56 -8.18
C ASP A 107 6.05 9.73 -8.36
#